data_AF-A0A124FX54-F1
#
_entry.id   AF-A0A124FX54-F1
#
_cell.length_a   1.000
_cell.length_b   1.000
_cell.length_c   1.000
_cell.angle_alpha   90.00
_cell.angle_beta   90.00
_cell.angle_gamma   90.00
#
_symmetry.space_group_name_H-M   'P 1'
#
loop_
_entity.id
_entity.type
_entity.pdbx_description
1 polymer ?
#
loop_
_entity_poly.entity_id
_entity_poly.type
_entity_poly.pdbx_seq_one_letter_code
_entity_poly.pdbx_strand_id
1 'polypeptide(L)'
;MNFNELKQNIQLISGTLRKNAISAVNIHLTVRNWLIGFYIVEFEQKGEDRAKYGAKLLQNLSDSFDEEGLSYRNLRLYRQFYLVYSQISVYIPHFFQKHFSSIWQSPIAKLQFTEKEDIGIWQTLSAKLSNSEKDNVILQSLSAEFKTKESVEPLSYITKLVHTLSFSHLSLLLTIEDPIKRRFYETECIKGTWSVRELKRQIDTLYFERSGISREPQILSEKVQGKSEKSIVTDMIK
;
A
#
# COMPACT_ATOMS: atom_id res chain seq x y z
N MET A 1 -23.86 -8.39 -35.76
CA MET A 1 -22.66 -8.90 -35.07
C MET A 1 -22.00 -9.96 -35.94
N ASN A 2 -20.82 -9.68 -36.48
CA ASN A 2 -20.06 -10.65 -37.28
C ASN A 2 -19.04 -11.42 -36.40
N PHE A 3 -18.42 -12.47 -36.96
CA PHE A 3 -17.47 -13.31 -36.22
C PHE A 3 -16.27 -12.53 -35.66
N ASN A 4 -15.78 -11.52 -36.38
CA ASN A 4 -14.66 -10.69 -35.92
C ASN A 4 -15.06 -9.79 -34.75
N GLU A 5 -16.25 -9.18 -34.80
CA GLU A 5 -16.81 -8.42 -33.68
C GLU A 5 -17.03 -9.31 -32.45
N LEU A 6 -17.56 -10.52 -32.63
CA LEU A 6 -17.72 -11.50 -31.55
C LEU A 6 -16.36 -11.83 -30.91
N LYS A 7 -15.34 -12.14 -31.73
CA LYS A 7 -13.99 -12.46 -31.27
C LYS A 7 -13.38 -11.29 -30.50
N GLN A 8 -13.47 -10.07 -31.02
CA GLN A 8 -12.96 -8.87 -30.37
C GLN A 8 -13.66 -8.62 -29.03
N ASN A 9 -14.99 -8.75 -28.98
CA ASN A 9 -15.77 -8.60 -27.75
C ASN A 9 -15.38 -9.63 -26.69
N ILE A 10 -15.23 -10.92 -27.06
CA ILE A 10 -14.80 -11.97 -26.14
C ILE A 10 -13.38 -11.67 -25.60
N GLN A 11 -12.45 -11.29 -26.49
CA GLN A 11 -11.08 -10.96 -26.09
C GLN A 11 -11.04 -9.74 -25.15
N LEU A 12 -11.84 -8.71 -25.43
CA LEU A 12 -11.95 -7.51 -24.61
C LEU A 12 -12.52 -7.83 -23.22
N ILE A 13 -13.63 -8.57 -23.16
CA ILE A 13 -14.28 -8.96 -21.89
C ILE A 13 -13.32 -9.82 -21.05
N SER A 14 -12.76 -10.86 -21.64
CA SER A 14 -11.82 -11.76 -20.95
C SER A 14 -10.61 -11.00 -20.42
N GLY A 15 -10.00 -10.15 -21.26
CA GLY A 15 -8.85 -9.33 -20.87
C GLY A 15 -9.18 -8.33 -19.75
N THR A 16 -10.34 -7.68 -19.82
CA THR A 16 -10.76 -6.67 -18.84
C THR A 16 -11.09 -7.29 -17.48
N LEU A 17 -11.89 -8.36 -17.46
CA LEU A 17 -12.25 -9.04 -16.21
C LEU A 17 -11.02 -9.66 -15.54
N ARG A 18 -10.10 -10.23 -16.32
CA ARG A 18 -8.84 -10.74 -15.81
C ARG A 18 -8.00 -9.63 -15.16
N LYS A 19 -7.82 -8.49 -15.83
CA LYS A 19 -7.10 -7.33 -15.28
C LYS A 19 -7.73 -6.83 -13.98
N ASN A 20 -9.07 -6.76 -13.92
CA ASN A 20 -9.79 -6.33 -12.73
C ASN A 20 -9.59 -7.28 -11.54
N ALA A 21 -9.69 -8.59 -11.77
CA ALA A 21 -9.46 -9.59 -10.73
C ALA A 21 -8.05 -9.48 -10.14
N ILE A 22 -7.05 -9.31 -11.00
CA ILE A 22 -5.66 -9.19 -10.56
C ILE A 22 -5.42 -7.89 -9.80
N SER A 23 -5.97 -6.76 -10.27
CA SER A 23 -5.88 -5.50 -9.56
C SER A 23 -6.52 -5.60 -8.17
N ALA A 24 -7.67 -6.28 -8.05
CA ALA A 24 -8.29 -6.54 -6.76
C ALA A 24 -7.38 -7.37 -5.84
N VAL A 25 -6.78 -8.45 -6.33
CA VAL A 25 -5.82 -9.27 -5.56
C VAL A 25 -4.63 -8.43 -5.09
N ASN A 26 -4.03 -7.63 -5.98
CA ASN A 26 -2.92 -6.75 -5.62
C ASN A 26 -3.27 -5.79 -4.49
N ILE A 27 -4.42 -5.11 -4.61
CA ILE A 27 -4.85 -4.14 -3.60
C ILE A 27 -5.04 -4.85 -2.25
N HIS A 28 -5.71 -6.00 -2.23
CA HIS A 28 -5.95 -6.76 -0.99
C HIS A 28 -4.65 -7.25 -0.38
N LEU A 29 -3.70 -7.75 -1.18
CA LEU A 29 -2.39 -8.18 -0.69
C LEU A 29 -1.60 -7.01 -0.12
N THR A 30 -1.56 -5.87 -0.81
CA THR A 30 -0.87 -4.66 -0.34
C THR A 30 -1.47 -4.18 0.98
N VAL A 31 -2.80 -4.09 1.08
CA VAL A 31 -3.49 -3.69 2.31
C VAL A 31 -3.24 -4.70 3.45
N ARG A 32 -3.41 -6.00 3.19
CA ARG A 32 -3.19 -7.08 4.16
C ARG A 32 -1.77 -7.07 4.70
N ASN A 33 -0.78 -6.97 3.82
CA ASN A 33 0.64 -6.93 4.20
C ASN A 33 0.99 -5.67 4.98
N TRP A 34 0.42 -4.51 4.61
CA TRP A 34 0.59 -3.27 5.37
C TRP A 34 0.01 -3.37 6.79
N LEU A 35 -1.22 -3.90 6.91
CA LEU A 35 -1.91 -4.08 8.19
C LEU A 35 -1.15 -5.04 9.12
N ILE A 36 -0.59 -6.13 8.58
CA ILE A 36 0.24 -7.03 9.38
C ILE A 36 1.47 -6.28 9.93
N GLY A 37 2.13 -5.48 9.08
CA GLY A 37 3.23 -4.63 9.51
C GLY A 37 2.84 -3.65 10.62
N PHE A 38 1.68 -3.00 10.48
CA PHE A 38 1.10 -2.13 11.50
C PHE A 38 0.92 -2.87 12.83
N TYR A 39 0.26 -4.03 12.84
CA TYR A 39 0.02 -4.79 14.07
C TYR A 39 1.30 -5.27 14.75
N ILE A 40 2.31 -5.65 13.96
CA ILE A 40 3.63 -5.98 14.50
C ILE A 40 4.24 -4.78 15.22
N VAL A 41 4.25 -3.60 14.58
CA VAL A 41 4.88 -2.40 15.16
C VAL A 41 4.09 -1.87 16.36
N GLU A 42 2.75 -1.89 16.32
CA GLU A 42 1.93 -1.52 17.48
C GLU A 42 2.19 -2.44 18.67
N PHE A 43 2.32 -3.76 18.45
CA PHE A 43 2.67 -4.69 19.53
C PHE A 43 4.09 -4.43 20.07
N GLU A 44 5.06 -4.15 19.21
CA GLU A 44 6.43 -3.80 19.64
C GLU A 44 6.45 -2.53 20.51
N GLN A 45 5.60 -1.54 20.21
CA GLN A 45 5.54 -0.27 20.92
C GLN A 45 4.71 -0.34 22.21
N LYS A 46 3.50 -0.89 22.15
CA LYS A 46 2.47 -0.80 23.20
C LYS A 46 2.01 -2.15 23.75
N GLY A 47 2.58 -3.26 23.30
CA GLY A 47 2.18 -4.59 23.72
C GLY A 47 2.44 -4.84 25.21
N GLU A 48 1.43 -5.30 25.94
CA GLU A 48 1.54 -5.68 27.35
C GLU A 48 2.58 -6.79 27.55
N ASP A 49 2.58 -7.78 26.64
CA ASP A 49 3.50 -8.91 26.62
C ASP A 49 4.81 -8.63 25.85
N ARG A 50 5.12 -7.38 25.49
CA ARG A 50 6.31 -7.06 24.66
C ARG A 50 7.61 -7.51 25.33
N ALA A 51 7.70 -7.45 26.66
CA ALA A 51 8.89 -7.89 27.40
C ALA A 51 9.07 -9.42 27.36
N LYS A 52 7.98 -10.15 27.18
CA LYS A 52 7.97 -11.62 27.13
C LYS A 52 8.38 -12.14 25.75
N TYR A 53 7.92 -11.50 24.68
CA TYR A 53 8.16 -11.97 23.31
C TYR A 53 9.26 -11.20 22.57
N GLY A 54 9.51 -9.93 22.94
CA GLY A 54 10.67 -9.10 22.58
C GLY A 54 11.40 -9.46 21.28
N ALA A 55 12.69 -9.78 21.40
CA ALA A 55 13.57 -10.08 20.26
C ALA A 55 13.17 -11.33 19.45
N LYS A 56 12.30 -12.21 19.99
CA LYS A 56 11.83 -13.43 19.33
C LYS A 56 10.41 -13.31 18.78
N LEU A 57 9.79 -12.12 18.83
CA LEU A 57 8.40 -11.92 18.42
C LEU A 57 8.10 -12.48 17.02
N LEU A 58 8.88 -12.08 16.02
CA LEU A 58 8.68 -12.52 14.64
C LEU A 58 8.89 -14.02 14.45
N GLN A 59 9.80 -14.62 15.24
CA GLN A 59 10.04 -16.07 15.20
C GLN A 59 8.87 -16.82 15.80
N ASN A 60 8.38 -16.39 16.96
CA ASN A 60 7.22 -17.00 17.60
C ASN A 60 5.96 -16.86 16.74
N LEU A 61 5.79 -15.70 16.09
CA LEU A 61 4.70 -15.49 15.14
C LEU A 61 4.81 -16.46 13.97
N SER A 62 5.98 -16.57 13.33
CA SER A 62 6.15 -17.50 12.20
C SER A 62 5.95 -18.96 12.60
N ASP A 63 6.35 -19.34 13.82
CA ASP A 63 6.19 -20.71 14.31
C ASP A 63 4.73 -21.01 14.72
N SER A 64 3.94 -19.96 14.98
CA SER A 64 2.53 -20.09 15.38
C SER A 64 1.54 -20.16 14.22
N PHE A 65 1.96 -19.80 13.00
CA PHE A 65 1.11 -19.80 11.81
C PHE A 65 1.50 -20.94 10.88
N ASP A 66 0.52 -21.73 10.45
CA ASP A 66 0.67 -22.75 9.38
C ASP A 66 0.13 -22.23 8.03
N GLU A 67 0.16 -20.91 7.83
CA GLU A 67 -0.36 -20.25 6.64
C GLU A 67 0.76 -19.83 5.69
N GLU A 68 0.57 -20.12 4.40
CA GLU A 68 1.43 -19.60 3.35
C GLU A 68 1.46 -18.07 3.39
N GLY A 69 2.68 -17.51 3.32
CA GLY A 69 2.87 -16.06 3.33
C GLY A 69 3.12 -15.44 4.72
N LEU A 70 3.01 -16.19 5.83
CA LEU A 70 3.31 -15.72 7.20
C LEU A 70 4.65 -16.23 7.75
N SER A 71 5.62 -16.52 6.87
CA SER A 71 6.98 -16.88 7.29
C SER A 71 7.71 -15.73 8.00
N TYR A 72 8.73 -16.05 8.80
CA TYR A 72 9.59 -15.07 9.46
C TYR A 72 10.09 -13.99 8.51
N ARG A 73 10.51 -14.40 7.30
CA ARG A 73 11.01 -13.50 6.25
C ARG A 73 9.93 -12.51 5.81
N ASN A 74 8.71 -12.98 5.60
CA ASN A 74 7.59 -12.14 5.18
C ASN A 74 7.13 -11.20 6.29
N LEU A 75 7.05 -11.67 7.53
CA LEU A 75 6.71 -10.82 8.68
C LEU A 75 7.70 -9.67 8.85
N ARG A 76 9.01 -9.95 8.70
CA ARG A 76 10.05 -8.92 8.68
C ARG A 76 9.85 -7.92 7.53
N LEU A 77 9.50 -8.41 6.34
CA LEU A 77 9.22 -7.58 5.17
C LEU A 77 7.98 -6.69 5.39
N TYR A 78 6.90 -7.22 5.96
CA TYR A 78 5.66 -6.49 6.24
C TYR A 78 5.87 -5.40 7.28
N ARG A 79 6.65 -5.71 8.34
CA ARG A 79 7.09 -4.73 9.33
C ARG A 79 7.86 -3.57 8.67
N GLN A 80 8.83 -3.88 7.82
CA GLN A 80 9.58 -2.87 7.07
C GLN A 80 8.65 -2.06 6.14
N PHE A 81 7.71 -2.74 5.48
CA PHE A 81 6.76 -2.11 4.57
C PHE A 81 5.91 -1.04 5.27
N TYR A 82 5.38 -1.35 6.45
CA TYR A 82 4.63 -0.38 7.25
C TYR A 82 5.48 0.85 7.63
N LEU A 83 6.72 0.64 8.08
CA LEU A 83 7.60 1.73 8.50
C LEU A 83 8.00 2.65 7.33
N VAL A 84 8.23 2.09 6.14
CA VAL A 84 8.64 2.86 4.96
C VAL A 84 7.46 3.55 4.26
N TYR A 85 6.29 2.90 4.26
CA TYR A 85 5.08 3.40 3.61
C TYR A 85 3.97 3.76 4.61
N SER A 86 4.30 4.51 5.67
CA SER A 86 3.34 4.91 6.71
C SER A 86 2.19 5.76 6.17
N GLN A 87 2.42 6.48 5.05
CA GLN A 87 1.42 7.28 4.35
C GLN A 87 0.24 6.47 3.82
N ILE A 88 0.40 5.16 3.58
CA ILE A 88 -0.70 4.28 3.13
C ILE A 88 -1.86 4.27 4.13
N SER A 89 -1.62 4.61 5.39
CA SER A 89 -2.65 4.77 6.42
C SER A 89 -3.86 5.59 5.95
N VAL A 90 -3.65 6.69 5.21
CA VAL A 90 -4.73 7.55 4.69
C VAL A 90 -5.65 6.82 3.69
N TYR A 91 -5.15 5.80 3.00
CA TYR A 91 -5.92 5.02 2.02
C TYR A 91 -6.79 3.92 2.66
N ILE A 92 -6.39 3.38 3.81
CA ILE A 92 -7.04 2.20 4.39
C ILE A 92 -8.51 2.43 4.77
N PRO A 93 -8.93 3.58 5.37
CA PRO A 93 -10.35 3.85 5.59
C PRO A 93 -11.18 3.77 4.32
N HIS A 94 -10.67 4.36 3.23
CA HIS A 94 -11.32 4.37 1.92
C HIS A 94 -11.45 2.96 1.35
N PHE A 95 -10.38 2.16 1.45
CA PHE A 95 -10.40 0.76 1.03
C PHE A 95 -11.49 -0.02 1.75
N PHE A 96 -11.49 0.02 3.07
CA PHE A 96 -12.46 -0.78 3.80
C PHE A 96 -13.89 -0.24 3.58
N GLN A 97 -14.13 1.08 3.55
CA GLN A 97 -15.47 1.64 3.37
C GLN A 97 -16.10 1.14 2.06
N LYS A 98 -15.26 1.06 1.03
CA LYS A 98 -15.64 0.56 -0.29
C LYS A 98 -15.88 -0.96 -0.32
N HIS A 99 -15.07 -1.74 0.39
CA HIS A 99 -15.03 -3.20 0.23
C HIS A 99 -15.76 -3.99 1.33
N PHE A 100 -16.01 -3.39 2.50
CA PHE A 100 -16.49 -4.10 3.69
C PHE A 100 -17.60 -3.34 4.44
N SER A 101 -18.39 -2.50 3.76
CA SER A 101 -19.43 -1.61 4.35
C SER A 101 -20.40 -2.29 5.34
N SER A 102 -20.55 -3.62 5.30
CA SER A 102 -21.36 -4.42 6.25
C SER A 102 -20.61 -4.94 7.49
N ILE A 103 -19.27 -5.05 7.45
CA ILE A 103 -18.43 -5.65 8.52
C ILE A 103 -17.84 -4.58 9.46
N TRP A 104 -17.81 -3.31 9.04
CA TRP A 104 -17.21 -2.20 9.79
C TRP A 104 -17.74 -1.92 11.19
N GLN A 105 -18.91 -2.44 11.59
CA GLN A 105 -19.45 -2.24 12.93
C GLN A 105 -18.93 -3.26 13.97
N SER A 106 -18.02 -4.14 13.57
CA SER A 106 -17.42 -5.14 14.43
C SER A 106 -15.97 -5.35 13.93
N PRO A 107 -15.06 -5.92 14.71
CA PRO A 107 -13.89 -5.36 15.41
C PRO A 107 -12.86 -4.43 14.66
N ILE A 108 -13.16 -3.84 13.49
CA ILE A 108 -12.23 -2.93 12.75
C ILE A 108 -12.12 -1.53 13.39
N ALA A 109 -13.00 -1.18 14.35
CA ALA A 109 -12.92 0.06 15.14
C ALA A 109 -11.62 0.21 15.99
N LYS A 110 -10.78 -0.83 16.07
CA LYS A 110 -9.45 -0.79 16.71
C LYS A 110 -8.33 -0.27 15.80
N LEU A 111 -8.58 -0.10 14.51
CA LEU A 111 -7.64 0.54 13.59
C LEU A 111 -7.84 2.06 13.63
N GLN A 112 -7.27 2.68 14.66
CA GLN A 112 -7.14 4.12 14.78
C GLN A 112 -6.22 4.64 13.66
N PHE A 113 -6.81 5.12 12.57
CA PHE A 113 -6.13 6.00 11.63
C PHE A 113 -5.92 7.35 12.32
N THR A 114 -4.76 7.51 12.94
CA THR A 114 -4.37 8.77 13.57
C THR A 114 -4.03 9.78 12.50
N GLU A 115 -5.03 10.58 12.13
CA GLU A 115 -4.91 11.81 11.36
C GLU A 115 -4.06 12.82 12.14
N LYS A 116 -3.08 13.41 11.46
CA LYS A 116 -2.51 14.71 11.80
C LYS A 116 -2.69 15.63 10.58
N GLU A 117 -3.73 16.46 10.67
CA GLU A 117 -3.91 17.87 10.21
C GLU A 117 -3.36 18.25 8.82
N ASP A 118 -4.10 18.84 7.88
CA ASP A 118 -5.35 19.61 7.87
C ASP A 118 -6.03 19.50 6.49
N ILE A 119 -7.37 19.57 6.46
CA ILE A 119 -8.22 20.49 5.66
C ILE A 119 -9.67 20.06 5.95
N GLY A 120 -10.34 20.86 6.78
CA GLY A 120 -11.62 20.53 7.38
C GLY A 120 -12.78 20.42 6.39
N ILE A 121 -13.41 19.23 6.34
CA ILE A 121 -14.82 19.04 5.93
C ILE A 121 -15.50 17.86 6.69
N TRP A 122 -15.02 17.46 7.88
CA TRP A 122 -15.63 16.32 8.60
C TRP A 122 -16.61 16.69 9.73
N GLN A 123 -16.98 17.97 9.87
CA GLN A 123 -17.84 18.42 10.97
C GLN A 123 -19.34 18.09 10.84
N THR A 124 -19.81 17.46 9.76
CA THR A 124 -21.26 17.42 9.50
C THR A 124 -21.90 16.02 9.60
N LEU A 125 -21.13 14.94 9.75
CA LEU A 125 -21.70 13.57 9.74
C LEU A 125 -21.82 12.90 11.12
N SER A 126 -21.14 13.37 12.17
CA SER A 126 -21.35 12.84 13.53
C SER A 126 -22.54 13.43 14.27
N ALA A 127 -23.14 14.53 13.76
CA ALA A 127 -24.38 15.09 14.30
C ALA A 127 -25.59 14.13 14.19
N LYS A 128 -25.44 12.97 13.53
CA LYS A 128 -26.47 11.94 13.37
C LYS A 128 -26.24 10.66 14.19
N LEU A 129 -25.20 10.59 15.01
CA LEU A 129 -24.94 9.43 15.89
C LEU A 129 -25.34 9.69 17.36
N SER A 130 -26.17 10.71 17.60
CA SER A 130 -26.93 10.87 18.84
C SER A 130 -27.79 9.63 19.08
N ASN A 131 -27.31 8.71 19.92
CA ASN A 131 -28.04 8.06 21.02
C ASN A 131 -27.29 6.81 21.50
N SER A 132 -26.31 6.98 22.39
CA SER A 132 -25.84 5.96 23.34
C SER A 132 -24.81 6.62 24.28
N GLU A 133 -25.24 7.02 25.48
CA GLU A 133 -24.55 7.99 26.35
C GLU A 133 -23.49 7.40 27.32
N LYS A 134 -22.83 6.27 27.05
CA LYS A 134 -21.89 5.69 28.05
C LYS A 134 -20.43 5.46 27.66
N ASP A 135 -20.01 5.73 26.43
CA ASP A 135 -18.61 5.48 26.02
C ASP A 135 -17.73 6.75 25.87
N ASN A 136 -18.18 7.89 26.40
CA ASN A 136 -17.63 9.22 26.08
C ASN A 136 -16.41 9.68 26.91
N VAL A 137 -15.90 8.89 27.86
CA VAL A 137 -14.85 9.39 28.78
C VAL A 137 -13.43 9.20 28.23
N ILE A 138 -13.21 8.25 27.32
CA ILE A 138 -11.85 7.93 26.81
C ILE A 138 -11.50 8.79 25.57
N LEU A 139 -12.51 9.24 24.81
CA LEU A 139 -12.35 10.00 23.56
C LEU A 139 -11.79 11.42 23.73
N GLN A 140 -11.88 11.99 24.94
CA GLN A 140 -11.47 13.38 25.19
C GLN A 140 -9.96 13.54 25.47
N SER A 141 -9.26 12.43 25.72
CA SER A 141 -7.83 12.45 26.06
C SER A 141 -6.91 12.32 24.84
N LEU A 142 -7.34 11.62 23.80
CA LEU A 142 -6.53 11.30 22.61
C LEU A 142 -6.48 12.41 21.57
N SER A 143 -7.39 13.39 21.63
CA SER A 143 -7.42 14.56 20.74
C SER A 143 -6.36 15.61 21.08
N ALA A 144 -5.74 15.55 22.26
CA ALA A 144 -4.76 16.53 22.72
C ALA A 144 -3.33 16.27 22.19
N GLU A 145 -2.99 15.04 21.82
CA GLU A 145 -1.60 14.65 21.49
C GLU A 145 -1.31 14.58 19.97
N PHE A 146 -2.35 14.55 19.13
CA PHE A 146 -2.21 14.50 17.68
C PHE A 146 -2.15 15.89 17.00
N LYS A 147 -1.58 16.90 17.65
CA LYS A 147 -1.12 18.16 17.00
C LYS A 147 0.39 18.17 16.82
N THR A 148 0.90 18.54 15.64
CA THR A 148 2.31 18.68 15.20
C THR A 148 2.95 17.54 14.35
N LYS A 149 2.93 17.68 13.01
CA LYS A 149 4.11 17.76 12.09
C LYS A 149 3.79 17.40 10.61
N GLU A 150 3.91 18.43 9.79
CA GLU A 150 3.89 18.67 8.32
C GLU A 150 4.28 17.56 7.30
N SER A 151 3.71 17.71 6.08
CA SER A 151 3.93 17.04 4.77
C SER A 151 3.00 15.86 4.37
N VAL A 152 1.69 16.14 4.19
CA VAL A 152 0.71 15.15 3.72
C VAL A 152 0.79 14.95 2.20
N GLU A 153 1.30 13.80 1.75
CA GLU A 153 1.23 13.36 0.35
C GLU A 153 -0.23 13.24 -0.13
N PRO A 154 -0.59 13.70 -1.35
CA PRO A 154 -1.98 13.67 -1.80
C PRO A 154 -2.55 12.24 -1.87
N LEU A 155 -3.76 12.03 -1.35
CA LEU A 155 -4.48 10.74 -1.43
C LEU A 155 -4.54 10.17 -2.86
N SER A 156 -4.58 11.04 -3.87
CA SER A 156 -4.50 10.69 -5.30
C SER A 156 -3.24 9.91 -5.65
N TYR A 157 -2.08 10.31 -5.12
CA TYR A 157 -0.81 9.60 -5.35
C TYR A 157 -0.83 8.22 -4.69
N ILE A 158 -1.25 8.15 -3.43
CA ILE A 158 -1.29 6.88 -2.67
C ILE A 158 -2.24 5.88 -3.32
N THR A 159 -3.40 6.37 -3.78
CA THR A 159 -4.34 5.55 -4.54
C THR A 159 -3.70 5.01 -5.82
N LYS A 160 -2.98 5.84 -6.59
CA LYS A 160 -2.24 5.36 -7.77
C LYS A 160 -1.21 4.31 -7.39
N LEU A 161 -0.43 4.53 -6.34
CA LEU A 161 0.59 3.59 -5.87
C LEU A 161 -0.02 2.21 -5.55
N VAL A 162 -1.08 2.16 -4.73
CA VAL A 162 -1.73 0.90 -4.31
C VAL A 162 -2.44 0.21 -5.47
N HIS A 163 -3.04 0.95 -6.39
CA HIS A 163 -3.78 0.38 -7.51
C HIS A 163 -2.90 -0.08 -8.69
N THR A 164 -1.69 0.49 -8.84
CA THR A 164 -0.82 0.22 -10.00
C THR A 164 0.32 -0.74 -9.68
N LEU A 165 0.91 -0.66 -8.48
CA LEU A 165 2.05 -1.48 -8.11
C LEU A 165 1.60 -2.74 -7.38
N SER A 166 2.02 -3.91 -7.88
CA SER A 166 1.89 -5.16 -7.12
C SER A 166 2.82 -5.15 -5.91
N PHE A 167 2.53 -5.99 -4.91
CA PHE A 167 3.38 -6.09 -3.73
C PHE A 167 4.82 -6.50 -4.08
N SER A 168 5.03 -7.26 -5.16
CA SER A 168 6.37 -7.57 -5.67
C SER A 168 7.16 -6.32 -6.08
N HIS A 169 6.53 -5.33 -6.71
CA HIS A 169 7.19 -4.05 -7.01
C HIS A 169 7.57 -3.31 -5.73
N LEU A 170 6.62 -3.23 -4.78
CA LEU A 170 6.85 -2.58 -3.49
C LEU A 170 7.99 -3.26 -2.72
N SER A 171 8.06 -4.59 -2.74
CA SER A 171 9.14 -5.35 -2.10
C SER A 171 10.52 -5.03 -2.66
N LEU A 172 10.64 -4.79 -3.98
CA LEU A 172 11.89 -4.33 -4.59
C LEU A 172 12.21 -2.89 -4.19
N LEU A 173 11.22 -2.01 -4.19
CA LEU A 173 11.40 -0.61 -3.79
C LEU A 173 11.82 -0.46 -2.32
N LEU A 174 11.39 -1.37 -1.44
CA LEU A 174 11.82 -1.43 -0.03
C LEU A 174 13.32 -1.69 0.14
N THR A 175 14.00 -2.25 -0.87
CA THR A 175 15.46 -2.45 -0.82
C THR A 175 16.24 -1.15 -1.05
N ILE A 176 15.59 -0.11 -1.57
CA ILE A 176 16.21 1.20 -1.81
C ILE A 176 16.13 2.00 -0.52
N GLU A 177 17.26 2.34 0.08
CA GLU A 177 17.32 3.11 1.33
C GLU A 177 16.98 4.59 1.13
N ASP A 178 17.50 5.19 0.05
CA ASP A 178 17.29 6.59 -0.30
C ASP A 178 15.82 6.86 -0.70
N PRO A 179 15.08 7.70 0.07
CA PRO A 179 13.67 7.99 -0.21
C PRO A 179 13.45 8.75 -1.53
N ILE A 180 14.41 9.59 -1.96
CA ILE A 180 14.31 10.34 -3.22
C ILE A 180 14.43 9.37 -4.39
N LYS A 181 15.43 8.48 -4.34
CA LYS A 181 15.62 7.43 -5.33
C LYS A 181 14.40 6.50 -5.40
N ARG A 182 13.86 6.10 -4.25
CA ARG A 182 12.65 5.27 -4.18
C ARG A 182 11.47 5.95 -4.85
N ARG A 183 11.24 7.24 -4.54
CA ARG A 183 10.15 8.03 -5.13
C ARG A 183 10.27 8.21 -6.63
N PHE A 184 11.50 8.34 -7.13
CA PHE A 184 11.75 8.36 -8.56
C PHE A 184 11.27 7.07 -9.24
N TYR A 185 11.71 5.91 -8.74
CA TYR A 185 11.30 4.63 -9.31
C TYR A 185 9.80 4.34 -9.16
N GLU A 186 9.17 4.74 -8.05
CA GLU A 186 7.72 4.68 -7.88
C GLU A 186 7.00 5.45 -8.99
N THR A 187 7.45 6.68 -9.24
CA THR A 187 6.86 7.58 -10.23
C THR A 187 7.03 7.02 -11.65
N GLU A 188 8.22 6.52 -11.98
CA GLU A 188 8.48 5.95 -13.30
C GLU A 188 7.72 4.63 -13.52
N CYS A 189 7.56 3.80 -12.50
CA CYS A 189 6.70 2.61 -12.58
C CYS A 189 5.23 2.98 -12.82
N ILE A 190 4.71 3.99 -12.12
CA ILE A 190 3.32 4.46 -12.30
C ILE A 190 3.11 5.01 -13.71
N LYS A 191 4.07 5.78 -14.24
CA LYS A 191 3.98 6.35 -15.61
C LYS A 191 4.16 5.29 -16.70
N GLY A 192 5.21 4.48 -16.58
CA GLY A 192 5.64 3.54 -17.62
C GLY A 192 4.97 2.18 -17.55
N THR A 193 4.18 1.89 -16.51
CA THR A 193 3.57 0.57 -16.25
C THR A 193 4.61 -0.56 -16.30
N TRP A 194 5.79 -0.30 -15.73
CA TRP A 194 6.90 -1.25 -15.77
C TRP A 194 6.53 -2.57 -15.10
N SER A 195 7.04 -3.67 -15.65
CA SER A 195 7.04 -4.96 -14.96
C SER A 195 8.03 -4.97 -13.79
N VAL A 196 7.89 -5.96 -12.91
CA VAL A 196 8.84 -6.19 -11.80
C VAL A 196 10.26 -6.40 -12.33
N ARG A 197 10.38 -7.08 -13.49
CA ARG A 197 11.66 -7.34 -14.16
C ARG A 197 12.29 -6.05 -14.69
N GLU A 198 11.49 -5.20 -15.32
CA GLU A 198 11.99 -3.93 -15.83
C GLU A 198 12.37 -2.99 -14.69
N LEU A 199 11.57 -2.90 -13.63
CA LEU A 199 11.94 -2.16 -12.42
C LEU A 199 13.29 -2.65 -11.88
N LYS A 200 13.45 -3.97 -11.69
CA LYS A 200 14.71 -4.55 -11.24
C LYS A 200 15.87 -4.18 -12.17
N ARG A 201 15.69 -4.29 -13.48
CA ARG A 201 16.70 -3.92 -14.48
C ARG A 201 17.08 -2.44 -14.39
N GLN A 202 16.11 -1.55 -14.20
CA GLN A 202 16.37 -0.12 -14.11
C GLN A 202 17.03 0.27 -12.79
N ILE A 203 16.77 -0.47 -11.70
CA ILE A 203 17.53 -0.36 -10.45
C ILE A 203 18.97 -0.85 -10.67
N ASP A 204 19.15 -2.06 -11.20
CA ASP A 204 20.46 -2.69 -11.40
C ASP A 204 21.36 -1.86 -12.34
N THR A 205 20.76 -1.14 -13.29
CA THR A 205 21.49 -0.31 -14.25
C THR A 205 21.64 1.16 -13.82
N LEU A 206 21.33 1.48 -12.55
CA LEU A 206 21.50 2.82 -11.98
C LEU A 206 20.77 3.91 -12.79
N TYR A 207 19.53 3.60 -13.19
CA TYR A 207 18.75 4.51 -14.02
C TYR A 207 18.53 5.87 -13.37
N PHE A 208 18.31 5.92 -12.06
CA PHE A 208 18.17 7.17 -11.31
C PHE A 208 19.39 8.07 -11.48
N GLU A 209 20.58 7.53 -11.24
CA GLU A 209 21.86 8.25 -11.31
C GLU A 209 22.12 8.75 -12.74
N ARG A 210 21.88 7.90 -13.74
CA ARG A 210 22.01 8.28 -15.15
C ARG A 210 21.01 9.36 -15.55
N SER A 211 19.79 9.30 -15.02
CA SER A 211 18.75 10.30 -15.30
C SER A 211 19.09 11.66 -14.71
N GLY A 212 19.74 11.71 -13.54
CA GLY A 212 20.21 12.95 -12.91
C GLY A 212 21.41 13.58 -13.62
N ILE A 213 22.24 12.79 -14.30
CA ILE A 213 23.39 13.27 -15.08
C ILE A 213 22.97 13.64 -16.53
N SER A 214 21.82 13.14 -16.98
CA SER A 214 21.32 13.40 -18.34
C SER A 214 20.99 14.89 -18.51
N ARG A 215 21.47 15.47 -19.61
CA ARG A 215 21.11 16.85 -20.01
C ARG A 215 19.63 16.97 -20.39
N GLU A 216 18.98 15.85 -20.71
CA GLU A 216 17.59 15.78 -21.15
C GLU A 216 16.88 14.59 -20.47
N PRO A 217 16.43 14.74 -19.21
CA PRO A 217 15.83 13.65 -18.43
C PRO A 217 14.47 13.20 -18.99
N GLN A 218 13.73 14.10 -19.63
CA GLN A 218 12.41 13.82 -20.21
C GLN A 218 12.49 12.88 -21.42
N ILE A 219 13.40 13.17 -22.36
CA ILE A 219 13.63 12.36 -23.56
C ILE A 219 14.17 10.97 -23.18
N LEU A 220 15.01 10.90 -22.15
CA LEU A 220 15.49 9.63 -21.62
C LEU A 220 14.34 8.79 -21.05
N SER A 221 13.43 9.41 -20.28
CA SER A 221 12.24 8.75 -19.75
C SER A 221 11.33 8.25 -20.86
N GLU A 222 11.03 9.06 -21.87
CA GLU A 222 10.20 8.64 -23.02
C GLU A 222 10.81 7.46 -23.78
N LYS A 223 12.14 7.49 -24.00
CA LYS A 223 12.87 6.40 -24.67
C LYS A 223 12.83 5.10 -23.88
N VAL A 224 12.93 5.18 -22.56
CA VAL A 224 12.82 4.02 -21.67
C VAL A 224 11.38 3.51 -21.64
N GLN A 225 10.39 4.39 -21.50
CA GLN A 225 8.98 4.03 -21.50
C GLN A 225 8.56 3.35 -22.82
N GLY A 226 9.01 3.85 -23.96
CA GLY A 226 8.71 3.26 -25.28
C GLY A 226 9.33 1.88 -25.52
N LYS A 227 10.42 1.53 -24.81
CA LYS A 227 11.11 0.23 -24.92
C LYS A 227 10.88 -0.71 -23.73
N SER A 228 10.17 -0.25 -22.70
CA SER A 228 9.99 -0.97 -21.45
C SER A 228 9.08 -2.19 -21.60
N GLU A 229 9.45 -3.28 -20.92
CA GLU A 229 8.56 -4.43 -20.76
C GLU A 229 7.41 -4.04 -19.82
N LYS A 230 6.21 -3.92 -20.38
CA LYS A 230 4.99 -3.59 -19.62
C LYS A 230 4.62 -4.74 -18.68
N SER A 231 4.08 -4.37 -17.52
CA SER A 231 3.63 -5.31 -16.49
C SER A 231 2.67 -6.36 -17.08
N ILE A 232 3.03 -7.63 -16.91
CA ILE A 232 2.23 -8.77 -17.31
C ILE A 232 1.40 -9.23 -16.11
N VAL A 233 0.20 -9.75 -16.37
CA VAL A 233 -0.70 -10.39 -15.42
C VAL A 233 -0.02 -11.30 -14.39
N THR A 234 1.04 -12.02 -14.78
CA THR A 234 1.74 -12.99 -13.93
C THR A 234 2.66 -12.35 -12.88
N ASP A 235 3.09 -11.11 -13.08
CA ASP A 235 3.94 -10.37 -12.12
C ASP A 235 3.11 -9.76 -10.97
N MET A 236 1.81 -10.04 -10.96
CA MET A 236 0.82 -9.48 -10.03
C MET A 236 0.21 -10.53 -9.09
N ILE A 237 0.64 -11.79 -9.17
CA ILE A 237 0.21 -12.86 -8.25
C ILE A 237 1.44 -13.67 -7.87
N LYS A 238 2.27 -13.11 -6.98
CA LYS A 238 3.36 -13.79 -6.28
C LYS A 238 3.52 -13.20 -4.90
#